data_AF-A0A9Q0J039-F1
#
_entry.id   AF-A0A9Q0J039-F1
#
_cell.length_a   1.000
_cell.length_b   1.000
_cell.length_c   1.000
_cell.angle_alpha   90.00
_cell.angle_beta   90.00
_cell.angle_gamma   90.00
#
_symmetry.space_group_name_H-M   'P 1'
#
loop_
_entity.id
_entity.type
_entity.pdbx_description
1 polymer ?
#
loop_
_entity_poly.entity_id
_entity_poly.type
_entity_poly.pdbx_seq_one_letter_code
_entity_poly.pdbx_strand_id
1 'polypeptide(L)'
;MAINFHLLLITLSVLFYMAQIWQVSNALFDEKLVVIYNLAQTIVPVHCRSLDDDLGRRNLYYGYDHAYKIIFRDNLWPYESTLVRCNTEIKGVPNINWIAYDARRHGDDCITSACTWTIRRDGLYFSRGNENERRVVIW
;
A
#
# COMPACT_ATOMS: atom_id res chain seq x y z
N MET A 1 -13.05 32.22 40.88
CA MET A 1 -12.53 30.84 40.83
C MET A 1 -11.46 30.81 39.76
N ALA A 2 -10.17 30.88 40.13
CA ALA A 2 -9.07 30.91 39.17
C ALA A 2 -8.72 29.48 38.78
N ILE A 3 -8.79 29.17 37.48
CA ILE A 3 -8.32 27.88 36.97
C ILE A 3 -6.80 27.88 37.13
N ASN A 4 -6.28 26.86 37.82
CA ASN A 4 -4.85 26.71 38.02
C ASN A 4 -4.17 26.48 36.67
N PHE A 5 -3.29 27.39 36.28
CA PHE A 5 -2.60 27.38 35.00
C PHE A 5 -1.87 26.05 34.73
N HIS A 6 -1.31 25.40 35.76
CA HIS A 6 -0.66 24.10 35.63
C HIS A 6 -1.66 22.98 35.31
N LEU A 7 -2.86 23.00 35.91
CA LEU A 7 -3.92 22.05 35.59
C LEU A 7 -4.41 22.21 34.14
N LEU A 8 -4.49 23.44 33.64
CA LEU A 8 -4.86 23.70 32.24
C LEU A 8 -3.81 23.16 31.26
N LEU A 9 -2.52 23.33 31.56
CA LEU A 9 -1.45 22.80 30.71
C LEU A 9 -1.45 21.26 30.68
N ILE A 10 -1.68 20.63 31.84
CA ILE A 10 -1.77 19.16 31.93
C ILE A 10 -2.97 18.65 31.13
N THR A 11 -4.15 19.24 31.29
CA THR A 11 -5.34 18.79 30.53
C THR A 11 -5.15 18.97 29.03
N LEU A 12 -4.56 20.07 28.56
CA LEU A 12 -4.26 20.27 27.15
C LEU A 12 -3.25 19.24 26.62
N SER A 13 -2.22 18.89 27.40
CA SER A 13 -1.24 17.87 27.02
C SER A 13 -1.87 16.47 26.90
N VAL A 14 -2.77 16.10 27.83
CA VAL A 14 -3.51 14.84 27.79
C VAL A 14 -4.44 14.80 26.59
N LEU A 15 -5.20 15.87 26.34
CA LEU A 15 -6.10 15.96 25.18
C LEU A 15 -5.33 15.85 23.85
N PHE A 16 -4.17 16.49 23.76
CA PHE A 16 -3.29 16.37 22.59
C PHE A 16 -2.79 14.93 22.39
N TYR A 17 -2.34 14.28 23.47
CA TYR A 17 -1.87 12.89 23.41
C TYR A 17 -2.99 11.91 23.02
N MET A 18 -4.19 12.07 23.60
CA MET A 18 -5.36 11.26 23.25
C MET A 18 -5.82 11.48 21.80
N ALA A 19 -5.72 12.71 21.27
CA ALA A 19 -6.02 13.00 19.86
C ALA A 19 -5.02 12.33 18.89
N GLN A 20 -3.74 12.29 19.24
CA GLN A 20 -2.73 11.60 18.45
C GLN A 20 -2.95 10.08 18.40
N ILE A 21 -3.31 9.46 19.54
CA ILE A 21 -3.63 8.02 19.60
C ILE A 21 -4.80 7.68 18.66
N TRP A 22 -5.83 8.53 18.63
CA TRP A 22 -7.02 8.33 17.80
C TRP A 22 -6.74 8.37 16.29
N GLN A 23 -5.84 9.24 15.82
CA GLN A 23 -5.49 9.30 14.40
C GLN A 23 -4.74 8.05 13.95
N VAL A 24 -3.81 7.57 14.77
CA VAL A 24 -3.02 6.35 14.49
C VAL A 24 -3.91 5.11 14.48
N SER A 25 -4.89 5.01 15.40
CA SER A 25 -5.81 3.87 15.40
C SER A 25 -6.61 3.81 14.10
N ASN A 26 -7.20 4.92 13.64
CA ASN A 26 -8.00 4.92 12.42
C ASN A 26 -7.18 4.50 11.20
N ALA A 27 -5.96 5.03 11.05
CA ALA A 27 -5.07 4.69 9.95
C ALA A 27 -4.74 3.18 9.87
N LEU A 28 -4.69 2.48 11.01
CA LEU A 28 -4.46 1.04 11.07
C LEU A 28 -5.72 0.20 10.77
N PHE A 29 -6.91 0.71 11.08
CA PHE A 29 -8.19 0.03 10.79
C PHE A 29 -8.74 0.31 9.39
N ASP A 30 -8.20 1.33 8.72
CA ASP A 30 -8.62 1.70 7.38
C ASP A 30 -8.24 0.62 6.36
N GLU A 31 -9.16 0.39 5.44
CA GLU A 31 -9.00 -0.55 4.35
C GLU A 31 -8.02 0.01 3.31
N LYS A 32 -7.00 -0.78 2.97
CA LYS A 32 -5.98 -0.43 1.98
C LYS A 32 -6.33 -1.07 0.65
N LEU A 33 -6.07 -0.34 -0.44
CA LEU A 33 -6.29 -0.81 -1.81
C LEU A 33 -4.99 -0.74 -2.62
N VAL A 34 -4.54 -1.89 -3.10
CA VAL A 34 -3.49 -2.03 -4.11
C VAL A 34 -4.12 -2.43 -5.44
N VAL A 35 -3.77 -1.72 -6.51
CA VAL A 35 -4.26 -1.99 -7.86
C VAL A 35 -3.09 -2.23 -8.79
N ILE A 36 -3.14 -3.32 -9.56
CA ILE A 36 -2.08 -3.69 -10.50
C ILE A 36 -2.67 -3.75 -11.90
N TYR A 37 -2.20 -2.87 -12.79
CA TYR A 37 -2.56 -2.80 -14.19
C TYR A 37 -1.47 -3.39 -15.08
N ASN A 38 -1.89 -3.90 -16.23
CA ASN A 38 -0.99 -4.40 -17.26
C ASN A 38 -1.18 -3.62 -18.57
N LEU A 39 -0.16 -2.87 -18.96
CA LEU A 39 -0.04 -2.15 -20.22
C LEU A 39 1.14 -2.64 -21.07
N ALA A 40 1.69 -3.81 -20.77
CA ALA A 40 2.84 -4.39 -21.49
C ALA A 40 2.47 -4.98 -22.86
N GLN A 41 1.20 -4.92 -23.28
CA GLN A 41 0.66 -5.50 -24.53
C GLN A 41 0.91 -7.01 -24.68
N THR A 42 1.05 -7.72 -23.55
CA THR A 42 1.12 -9.16 -23.44
C THR A 42 0.36 -9.59 -22.19
N ILE A 43 0.00 -10.87 -22.06
CA ILE A 43 -0.49 -11.40 -20.78
C ILE A 43 0.67 -11.43 -19.78
N VAL A 44 0.44 -10.92 -18.57
CA VAL A 44 1.43 -10.90 -17.48
C VAL A 44 0.88 -11.68 -16.30
N PRO A 45 1.41 -12.87 -16.00
CA PRO A 45 1.18 -13.56 -14.74
C PRO A 45 1.76 -12.74 -13.58
N VAL A 46 0.92 -12.42 -12.61
CA VAL A 46 1.30 -11.75 -11.36
C VAL A 46 0.84 -12.62 -10.19
N HIS A 47 1.74 -12.91 -9.28
CA HIS A 47 1.43 -13.62 -8.04
C HIS A 47 1.84 -12.76 -6.86
N CYS A 48 0.95 -12.64 -5.88
CA CYS A 48 1.16 -11.77 -4.72
C CYS A 48 0.93 -12.54 -3.44
N ARG A 49 1.62 -12.13 -2.38
CA ARG A 49 1.48 -12.69 -1.02
C ARG A 49 1.73 -11.62 0.03
N SER A 50 1.14 -11.79 1.21
CA SER A 50 1.38 -10.94 2.38
C SER A 50 1.80 -11.81 3.56
N LEU A 51 3.04 -11.66 4.04
CA LEU A 51 3.63 -12.56 5.05
C LEU A 51 3.42 -14.04 4.67
N ASP A 52 2.61 -14.78 5.44
CA ASP A 52 2.26 -16.19 5.23
C ASP A 52 0.98 -16.39 4.42
N ASP A 53 0.25 -15.31 4.13
CA ASP A 53 -0.99 -15.35 3.34
C ASP A 53 -0.69 -15.26 1.85
N ASP A 54 -0.95 -16.34 1.11
CA ASP A 54 -0.96 -16.33 -0.34
C ASP A 54 -2.21 -15.58 -0.84
N LEU A 55 -2.01 -14.48 -1.57
CA LEU A 55 -3.09 -13.67 -2.14
C LEU A 55 -3.53 -14.19 -3.52
N GLY A 56 -2.78 -15.15 -4.08
CA GLY A 56 -3.07 -15.87 -5.31
C GLY A 56 -2.25 -15.42 -6.51
N ARG A 57 -2.44 -16.13 -7.63
CA ARG A 57 -1.85 -15.84 -8.94
C ARG A 57 -2.94 -15.45 -9.93
N ARG A 58 -2.71 -14.38 -10.70
CA ARG A 58 -3.60 -13.93 -11.78
C ARG A 58 -2.84 -13.69 -13.07
N ASN A 59 -3.46 -14.05 -14.19
CA ASN A 59 -2.99 -13.67 -15.53
C ASN A 59 -3.65 -12.34 -15.90
N LEU A 60 -2.89 -11.25 -15.87
CA LEU A 60 -3.40 -9.93 -16.22
C LEU A 60 -3.37 -9.75 -17.73
N TYR A 61 -4.54 -9.49 -18.31
CA TYR A 61 -4.66 -9.13 -19.71
C TYR A 61 -4.31 -7.66 -19.92
N TYR A 62 -3.96 -7.30 -21.15
CA TYR A 62 -3.66 -5.91 -21.50
C TYR A 62 -4.89 -5.01 -21.31
N GLY A 63 -4.68 -3.85 -20.71
CA GLY A 63 -5.70 -2.82 -20.51
C GLY A 63 -6.04 -2.58 -19.03
N TYR A 64 -6.86 -1.56 -18.79
CA TYR A 64 -7.26 -1.15 -17.43
C TYR A 64 -8.42 -1.99 -16.86
N ASP A 65 -9.16 -2.71 -17.71
CA ASP A 65 -10.36 -3.47 -17.31
C ASP A 65 -10.03 -4.77 -16.56
N HIS A 66 -8.77 -5.20 -16.56
CA HIS A 66 -8.33 -6.50 -16.03
C HIS A 66 -7.38 -6.38 -14.84
N ALA A 67 -7.54 -5.33 -14.04
CA ALA A 67 -6.66 -5.05 -12.92
C ALA A 67 -6.72 -6.11 -11.81
N TYR A 68 -5.57 -6.40 -11.20
CA TYR A 68 -5.53 -7.12 -9.92
C TYR A 68 -5.79 -6.13 -8.79
N LYS A 69 -6.94 -6.23 -8.14
CA LYS A 69 -7.27 -5.47 -6.93
C LYS A 69 -7.03 -6.33 -5.70
N ILE A 70 -6.23 -5.82 -4.77
CA ILE A 70 -5.93 -6.44 -3.49
C ILE A 70 -6.42 -5.47 -2.41
N ILE A 71 -7.37 -5.94 -1.61
CA ILE A 71 -8.02 -5.16 -0.54
C ILE A 71 -7.72 -5.86 0.78
N PHE A 72 -7.20 -5.13 1.76
CA PHE A 72 -6.81 -5.69 3.05
C PHE A 72 -6.81 -4.60 4.14
N ARG A 73 -6.60 -5.01 5.39
CA ARG A 73 -6.34 -4.11 6.52
C ARG A 73 -4.96 -4.44 7.10
N ASP A 74 -4.32 -3.45 7.70
CA ASP A 74 -3.03 -3.68 8.33
C ASP A 74 -3.18 -4.58 9.58
N ASN A 75 -2.20 -5.46 9.80
CA ASN A 75 -2.14 -6.22 11.04
C ASN A 75 -1.77 -5.27 12.19
N LEU A 76 -2.43 -5.43 13.34
CA LEU A 76 -2.26 -4.60 14.53
C LEU A 76 -1.19 -5.14 15.48
N TRP A 77 -0.52 -6.24 15.11
CA TRP A 77 0.47 -6.85 15.97
C TRP A 77 1.75 -6.00 16.01
N PRO A 78 2.24 -5.60 17.20
CA PRO A 78 3.31 -4.59 17.36
C PRO A 78 4.66 -4.95 16.71
N TYR A 79 4.85 -6.20 16.29
CA TYR A 79 6.08 -6.69 15.66
C TYR A 79 5.88 -7.16 14.20
N GLU A 80 4.64 -7.25 13.72
CA GLU A 80 4.31 -7.68 12.36
C GLU A 80 3.62 -6.56 11.60
N SER A 81 4.32 -6.00 10.61
CA SER A 81 3.77 -4.99 9.71
C SER A 81 3.35 -5.66 8.41
N THR A 82 2.15 -5.36 7.91
CA THR A 82 1.66 -5.89 6.65
C THR A 82 2.59 -5.54 5.50
N LEU A 83 2.93 -6.55 4.69
CA LEU A 83 3.90 -6.44 3.61
C LEU A 83 3.48 -7.30 2.43
N VAL A 84 2.92 -6.65 1.40
CA VAL A 84 2.50 -7.31 0.18
C VAL A 84 3.66 -7.34 -0.80
N ARG A 85 4.12 -8.56 -1.14
CA ARG A 85 5.12 -8.80 -2.16
C ARG A 85 4.48 -9.45 -3.36
N CYS A 86 4.86 -9.00 -4.55
CA CYS A 86 4.40 -9.56 -5.80
C CYS A 86 5.59 -9.97 -6.67
N ASN A 87 5.36 -10.97 -7.52
CA ASN A 87 6.28 -11.34 -8.58
C ASN A 87 5.55 -11.36 -9.93
N THR A 88 6.26 -11.01 -11.00
CA THR A 88 5.70 -11.00 -12.36
C THR A 88 6.60 -11.75 -13.32
N GLU A 89 5.99 -12.51 -14.22
CA GLU A 89 6.70 -13.29 -15.24
C GLU A 89 6.40 -12.75 -16.63
N ILE A 90 7.20 -11.79 -17.11
CA ILE A 90 7.05 -11.23 -18.44
C ILE A 90 7.94 -12.00 -19.41
N LYS A 91 7.40 -12.44 -20.55
CA LYS A 91 8.17 -13.18 -21.56
C LYS A 91 9.37 -12.34 -22.02
N GLY A 92 10.58 -12.89 -21.88
CA GLY A 92 11.83 -12.22 -22.29
C GLY A 92 12.42 -11.29 -21.23
N VAL A 93 11.79 -11.17 -20.06
CA VAL A 93 12.31 -10.41 -18.90
C VAL A 93 12.53 -11.41 -17.75
N PRO A 94 13.62 -11.27 -16.96
CA PRO A 94 13.79 -12.04 -15.73
C PRO A 94 12.57 -11.89 -14.80
N ASN A 95 12.30 -12.90 -13.98
CA ASN A 95 11.22 -12.81 -12.98
C ASN A 95 11.49 -11.63 -12.04
N ILE A 96 10.54 -10.68 -11.99
CA ILE A 96 10.68 -9.45 -11.19
C ILE A 96 9.90 -9.61 -9.90
N ASN A 97 10.60 -9.52 -8.78
CA ASN A 97 10.00 -9.42 -7.44
C ASN A 97 9.95 -7.94 -7.02
N TRP A 98 8.83 -7.51 -6.47
CA TRP A 98 8.63 -6.13 -6.02
C TRP A 98 7.69 -6.07 -4.81
N ILE A 99 7.79 -4.97 -4.07
CA ILE A 99 6.97 -4.72 -2.88
C ILE A 99 5.82 -3.84 -3.30
N ALA A 100 4.61 -4.41 -3.31
CA ALA A 100 3.40 -3.69 -3.70
C ALA A 100 2.86 -2.78 -2.60
N TYR A 101 3.07 -3.19 -1.35
CA TYR A 101 2.71 -2.44 -0.16
C TYR A 101 3.61 -2.82 1.01
N ASP A 102 3.99 -1.84 1.83
CA ASP A 102 4.79 -2.03 3.04
C ASP A 102 4.26 -1.06 4.11
N ALA A 103 3.55 -1.57 5.12
CA ALA A 103 2.94 -0.73 6.15
C ALA A 103 3.95 0.17 6.88
N ARG A 104 5.23 -0.22 6.98
CA ARG A 104 6.27 0.59 7.63
C ARG A 104 6.69 1.79 6.78
N ARG A 105 6.59 1.68 5.44
CA ARG A 105 7.01 2.73 4.49
C ARG A 105 5.83 3.52 3.93
N HIS A 106 4.65 2.90 3.88
CA HIS A 106 3.48 3.35 3.15
C HIS A 106 2.21 3.40 4.00
N GLY A 107 2.33 3.28 5.34
CA GLY A 107 1.18 3.18 6.25
C GLY A 107 0.08 4.21 5.97
N ASP A 108 0.47 5.44 5.62
CA ASP A 108 -0.43 6.56 5.33
C ASP A 108 -0.71 6.80 3.83
N ASP A 109 0.08 6.21 2.92
CA ASP A 109 0.07 6.56 1.49
C ASP A 109 -1.09 5.90 0.73
N CYS A 110 -1.56 4.75 1.21
CA CYS A 110 -2.59 3.94 0.55
C CYS A 110 -3.94 3.96 1.28
N ILE A 111 -4.15 4.91 2.21
CA ILE A 111 -5.36 5.02 3.04
C ILE A 111 -6.47 5.74 2.29
N THR A 112 -6.18 6.97 1.89
CA THR A 112 -7.16 7.85 1.22
C THR A 112 -7.15 7.65 -0.28
N SER A 113 -6.22 6.84 -0.80
CA SER A 113 -6.03 6.65 -2.23
C SER A 113 -5.43 5.29 -2.55
N ALA A 114 -5.74 4.75 -3.73
CA ALA A 114 -5.20 3.46 -4.16
C ALA A 114 -3.69 3.55 -4.43
N CYS A 115 -2.93 2.56 -3.98
CA CYS A 115 -1.55 2.35 -4.40
C CYS A 115 -1.53 1.57 -5.71
N THR A 116 -1.18 2.28 -6.78
CA THR A 116 -1.35 1.80 -8.14
C THR A 116 -0.01 1.42 -8.74
N TRP A 117 0.02 0.23 -9.33
CA TRP A 117 1.17 -0.33 -10.01
C TRP A 117 0.83 -0.59 -11.46
N THR A 118 1.65 -0.10 -12.38
CA THR A 118 1.42 -0.24 -13.82
C THR A 118 2.62 -0.96 -14.45
N ILE A 119 2.38 -2.16 -14.98
CA ILE A 119 3.38 -2.95 -15.69
C ILE A 119 3.38 -2.50 -17.16
N ARG A 120 4.50 -2.01 -17.67
CA ARG A 120 4.66 -1.62 -19.08
C ARG A 120 5.80 -2.42 -19.71
N ARG A 121 6.04 -2.27 -21.01
CA ARG A 121 7.15 -3.00 -21.66
C ARG A 121 8.53 -2.60 -21.15
N ASP A 122 8.67 -1.38 -20.67
CA ASP A 122 9.94 -0.75 -20.35
C ASP A 122 10.17 -0.57 -18.85
N GLY A 123 9.31 -1.16 -18.02
CA GLY A 123 9.45 -1.08 -16.58
C GLY A 123 8.14 -1.21 -15.80
N LEU A 124 8.32 -1.17 -14.47
CA LEU A 124 7.27 -1.15 -13.48
C LEU A 124 7.12 0.27 -12.92
N TYR A 125 5.90 0.77 -12.91
CA TYR A 125 5.57 2.12 -12.49
C TYR A 125 4.68 2.08 -11.26
N PHE A 126 4.84 3.09 -10.40
CA PHE A 126 4.09 3.25 -9.16
C PHE A 126 3.52 4.66 -9.06
N SER A 127 2.26 4.77 -8.63
CA SER A 127 1.63 6.02 -8.22
C SER A 127 0.81 5.84 -6.95
N ARG A 128 0.70 6.94 -6.19
CA ARG A 128 -0.14 7.04 -5.00
C ARG A 128 -1.34 7.92 -5.35
N GLY A 129 -2.52 7.34 -5.46
CA GLY A 129 -3.73 8.10 -5.79
C GLY A 129 -3.61 8.89 -7.08
N ASN A 130 -3.70 10.22 -6.97
CA ASN A 130 -3.66 11.16 -8.10
C ASN A 130 -2.24 11.67 -8.42
N GLU A 131 -1.20 11.13 -7.77
CA GLU A 131 0.18 11.50 -8.08
C GLU A 131 0.61 10.97 -9.45
N ASN A 132 1.57 11.67 -10.06
CA ASN A 132 2.22 11.20 -11.28
C ASN A 132 2.95 9.88 -11.03
N GLU A 133 2.80 8.95 -11.97
CA GLU A 133 3.53 7.68 -11.95
C GLU A 133 5.04 7.88 -11.99
N ARG A 134 5.77 7.10 -11.18
CA ARG A 134 7.23 7.04 -11.16
C ARG A 134 7.66 5.65 -11.59
N ARG A 135 8.66 5.56 -12.46
CA ARG A 135 9.26 4.28 -12.85
C ARG A 135 10.16 3.80 -11.71
N VAL A 136 9.87 2.62 -11.17
CA VAL A 136 10.56 2.05 -10.00
C VAL A 136 11.53 0.95 -10.42
N VAL A 137 11.17 0.18 -11.44
CA VAL A 137 12.01 -0.89 -12.00
C VAL A 137 12.14 -0.68 -13.50
N ILE A 138 13.36 -0.86 -14.01
CA ILE A 138 13.69 -0.85 -15.45
C ILE A 138 14.18 -2.26 -15.78
N TRP A 139 13.84 -2.74 -16.98
CA TRP A 139 14.37 -3.97 -17.54
C TRP A 139 14.61 -3.84 -19.03
#